data_AF-A0A0L7TIH4-F1
#
_entry.id   AF-A0A0L7TIH4-F1
#
_cell.length_a   1.000
_cell.length_b   1.000
_cell.length_c   1.000
_cell.angle_alpha   90.00
_cell.angle_beta   90.00
_cell.angle_gamma   90.00
#
_symmetry.space_group_name_H-M   'P 1'
#
loop_
_entity.id
_entity.type
_entity.pdbx_description
1 polymer ?
#
loop_
_entity_poly.entity_id
_entity_poly.type
_entity_poly.pdbx_seq_one_letter_code
_entity_poly.pdbx_strand_id
1 'polypeptide(L)'
;MFKNAFANLQKVGKSLMLPVSVLPIAGILLGVGSANFSWLPAVVSHVMAEAGGSVFANMPLIFAIGVALGFTNNDGVSALAAVVAYGIMVKTMAVVAPLVLHLPAEEIAAKHLADTGVLGGIIAGSIAAYMFNRFYRIKLPEYLGFFAGKRFVPIISGMTAIFLGVVLSFIWPPVGAAIQEFSQWAAYQNPVVAFGIYGVVERSLVPFGLHHIWNVPFQMQIGEFTNAAG
;
A
#
# COMPACT_ATOMS: atom_id res chain seq x y z
N MET A 1 5.89 -25.69 14.00
CA MET A 1 6.10 -24.62 13.01
C MET A 1 4.81 -24.14 12.33
N PHE A 2 3.95 -25.02 11.80
CA PHE A 2 2.73 -24.63 11.07
C PHE A 2 1.69 -23.77 11.85
N LYS A 3 1.49 -24.01 13.15
CA LYS A 3 0.54 -23.20 13.96
C LYS A 3 0.90 -21.71 14.02
N ASN A 4 2.21 -21.39 14.06
CA ASN A 4 2.67 -20.00 14.10
C ASN A 4 2.54 -19.32 12.73
N ALA A 5 2.73 -20.07 11.63
CA ALA A 5 2.58 -19.53 10.28
C ALA A 5 1.12 -19.17 9.97
N PHE A 6 0.16 -20.03 10.32
CA PHE A 6 -1.27 -19.76 10.11
C PHE A 6 -1.76 -18.56 10.92
N ALA A 7 -1.38 -18.46 12.20
CA ALA A 7 -1.73 -17.32 13.04
C ALA A 7 -1.14 -16.00 12.52
N ASN A 8 0.08 -16.03 11.96
CA ASN A 8 0.70 -14.85 11.35
C ASN A 8 -0.01 -14.44 10.06
N LEU A 9 -0.37 -15.40 9.19
CA LEU A 9 -1.17 -15.13 7.99
C LEU A 9 -2.55 -14.54 8.35
N GLN A 10 -3.20 -15.04 9.40
CA GLN A 10 -4.47 -14.48 9.86
C GLN A 10 -4.32 -13.04 10.40
N LYS A 11 -3.20 -12.73 11.07
CA LYS A 11 -2.88 -11.34 11.48
C LYS A 11 -2.63 -10.43 10.28
N VAL A 12 -1.95 -10.90 9.22
CA VAL A 12 -1.82 -10.18 7.95
C VAL A 12 -3.21 -9.89 7.38
N GLY A 13 -4.06 -10.91 7.25
CA GLY A 13 -5.42 -10.72 6.72
C GLY A 13 -6.22 -9.70 7.52
N LYS A 14 -6.14 -9.73 8.85
CA LYS A 14 -6.83 -8.78 9.73
C LYS A 14 -6.27 -7.35 9.65
N SER A 15 -4.96 -7.19 9.50
CA SER A 15 -4.34 -5.86 9.40
C SER A 15 -4.72 -5.15 8.09
N LEU A 16 -4.96 -5.92 7.03
CA LEU A 16 -5.44 -5.41 5.73
C LEU A 16 -6.93 -5.03 5.74
N MET A 17 -7.75 -5.50 6.71
CA MET A 17 -9.18 -5.17 6.75
C MET A 17 -9.44 -3.69 7.11
N LEU A 18 -8.60 -3.09 7.97
CA LEU A 18 -8.77 -1.71 8.42
C LEU A 18 -8.76 -0.74 7.21
N PRO A 19 -7.73 -0.76 6.34
CA PRO A 19 -7.73 0.01 5.09
C PRO A 19 -8.87 -0.34 4.15
N VAL A 20 -9.18 -1.62 3.98
CA VAL A 20 -10.22 -2.06 3.03
C VAL A 20 -11.60 -1.54 3.44
N SER A 21 -11.84 -1.32 4.72
CA SER A 21 -13.14 -0.85 5.23
C SER A 21 -13.54 0.55 4.75
N VAL A 22 -12.58 1.40 4.34
CA VAL A 22 -12.89 2.75 3.83
C VAL A 22 -13.15 2.78 2.32
N LEU A 23 -12.85 1.70 1.60
CA LEU A 23 -12.98 1.65 0.14
C LEU A 23 -14.42 1.65 -0.37
N PRO A 24 -15.42 1.04 0.30
CA PRO A 24 -16.81 1.08 -0.18
C PRO A 24 -17.36 2.50 -0.30
N ILE A 25 -17.15 3.34 0.73
CA ILE A 25 -17.63 4.73 0.68
C ILE A 25 -16.85 5.55 -0.35
N ALA A 26 -15.53 5.33 -0.46
CA ALA A 26 -14.73 5.98 -1.49
C ALA A 26 -15.19 5.61 -2.90
N GLY A 27 -15.47 4.33 -3.15
CA GLY A 27 -15.97 3.83 -4.42
C GLY A 27 -17.36 4.36 -4.77
N ILE A 28 -18.27 4.44 -3.79
CA ILE A 28 -19.60 5.05 -4.00
C ILE A 28 -19.45 6.53 -4.36
N LEU A 29 -18.66 7.28 -3.61
CA LEU A 29 -18.46 8.71 -3.85
C LEU A 29 -17.84 8.96 -5.23
N LEU A 30 -16.77 8.23 -5.56
CA LEU A 30 -16.10 8.33 -6.86
C LEU A 30 -17.03 7.91 -8.01
N GLY A 31 -17.73 6.78 -7.85
CA GLY A 31 -18.63 6.24 -8.87
C GLY A 31 -19.83 7.16 -9.13
N VAL A 32 -20.52 7.62 -8.08
CA VAL A 32 -21.66 8.53 -8.22
C VAL A 32 -21.21 9.90 -8.73
N GLY A 33 -20.09 10.42 -8.23
CA GLY A 33 -19.54 11.69 -8.68
C GLY A 33 -19.10 11.69 -10.15
N SER A 34 -18.57 10.56 -10.63
CA SER A 34 -18.11 10.41 -12.02
C SER A 34 -19.23 10.04 -13.00
N ALA A 35 -20.40 9.62 -12.51
CA ALA A 35 -21.52 9.17 -13.33
C ALA A 35 -22.28 10.31 -14.05
N ASN A 36 -21.99 11.59 -13.71
CA ASN A 36 -22.60 12.78 -14.32
C ASN A 36 -24.13 12.73 -14.38
N PHE A 37 -24.78 12.39 -13.25
CA PHE A 37 -26.23 12.33 -13.17
C PHE A 37 -26.89 13.68 -13.43
N SER A 38 -27.88 13.72 -14.34
CA SER A 38 -28.60 14.93 -14.71
C SER A 38 -29.36 15.60 -13.56
N TRP A 39 -29.71 14.85 -12.52
CA TRP A 39 -30.40 15.33 -11.32
C TRP A 39 -29.45 15.84 -10.24
N LEU A 40 -28.14 15.60 -10.36
CA LEU A 40 -27.15 15.97 -9.35
C LEU A 40 -26.35 17.20 -9.84
N PRO A 41 -26.28 18.29 -9.07
CA PRO A 41 -25.54 19.49 -9.50
C PRO A 41 -24.07 19.17 -9.80
N ALA A 42 -23.52 19.76 -10.88
CA ALA A 42 -22.15 19.49 -11.33
C ALA A 42 -21.09 19.69 -10.23
N VAL A 43 -21.25 20.73 -9.40
CA VAL A 43 -20.35 21.00 -8.27
C VAL A 43 -20.40 19.86 -7.24
N VAL A 44 -21.58 19.30 -6.96
CA VAL A 44 -21.72 18.18 -6.02
C VAL A 44 -21.10 16.91 -6.64
N SER A 45 -21.31 16.67 -7.93
CA SER A 45 -20.68 15.54 -8.65
C SER A 45 -19.17 15.59 -8.52
N HIS A 46 -18.58 16.76 -8.78
CA HIS A 46 -17.14 16.97 -8.69
C HIS A 46 -16.62 16.81 -7.25
N VAL A 47 -17.31 17.35 -6.25
CA VAL A 47 -16.92 17.17 -4.84
C VAL A 47 -16.94 15.70 -4.44
N MET A 48 -17.95 14.94 -4.87
CA MET A 48 -18.03 13.50 -4.61
C MET A 48 -16.90 12.73 -5.30
N ALA A 49 -16.62 13.05 -6.56
CA ALA A 49 -15.54 12.43 -7.32
C ALA A 49 -14.17 12.65 -6.65
N GLU A 50 -13.84 13.90 -6.30
CA GLU A 50 -12.58 14.24 -5.63
C GLU A 50 -12.47 13.65 -4.22
N ALA A 51 -13.56 13.65 -3.46
CA ALA A 51 -13.58 13.07 -2.11
C ALA A 51 -13.30 11.56 -2.15
N GLY A 52 -13.95 10.83 -3.07
CA GLY A 52 -13.69 9.41 -3.28
C GLY A 52 -12.28 9.16 -3.82
N GLY A 53 -11.87 9.91 -4.85
CA GLY A 53 -10.56 9.82 -5.47
C GLY A 53 -9.40 10.05 -4.50
N SER A 54 -9.55 10.97 -3.54
CA SER A 54 -8.54 11.23 -2.50
C SER A 54 -8.21 9.99 -1.65
N VAL A 55 -9.20 9.14 -1.35
CA VAL A 55 -8.96 7.89 -0.61
C VAL A 55 -8.15 6.90 -1.45
N PHE A 56 -8.47 6.77 -2.74
CA PHE A 56 -7.72 5.91 -3.67
C PHE A 56 -6.29 6.43 -3.88
N ALA A 57 -6.11 7.73 -4.05
CA ALA A 57 -4.79 8.36 -4.23
C ALA A 57 -3.87 8.17 -3.01
N ASN A 58 -4.46 8.09 -1.81
CA ASN A 58 -3.71 7.87 -0.56
C ASN A 58 -3.72 6.41 -0.09
N MET A 59 -4.23 5.48 -0.91
CA MET A 59 -4.39 4.08 -0.52
C MET A 59 -3.09 3.42 -0.02
N PRO A 60 -1.92 3.61 -0.66
CA PRO A 60 -0.66 3.08 -0.13
C PRO A 60 -0.36 3.49 1.30
N LEU A 61 -0.59 4.77 1.63
CA LEU A 61 -0.38 5.30 2.98
C LEU A 61 -1.38 4.73 3.99
N ILE A 62 -2.66 4.63 3.60
CA ILE A 62 -3.71 4.02 4.43
C ILE A 62 -3.35 2.56 4.73
N PHE A 63 -2.86 1.80 3.74
CA PHE A 63 -2.39 0.43 3.93
C PHE A 63 -1.16 0.35 4.82
N ALA A 64 -0.19 1.26 4.69
CA ALA A 64 0.95 1.32 5.59
C ALA A 64 0.53 1.48 7.05
N ILE A 65 -0.42 2.39 7.31
CA ILE A 65 -0.98 2.61 8.65
C ILE A 65 -1.73 1.38 9.15
N GLY A 66 -2.61 0.80 8.33
CA GLY A 66 -3.42 -0.36 8.71
C GLY A 66 -2.59 -1.58 9.05
N VAL A 67 -1.55 -1.85 8.24
CA VAL A 67 -0.59 -2.92 8.49
C VAL A 67 0.15 -2.67 9.80
N ALA A 68 0.68 -1.46 10.01
CA ALA A 68 1.41 -1.12 11.23
C ALA A 68 0.56 -1.29 12.50
N LEU A 69 -0.69 -0.80 12.48
CA LEU A 69 -1.63 -0.94 13.59
C LEU A 69 -2.00 -2.41 13.86
N GLY A 70 -2.28 -3.17 12.80
CA GLY A 70 -2.69 -4.56 12.94
C GLY A 70 -1.60 -5.46 13.54
N PHE A 71 -0.32 -5.14 13.36
CA PHE A 71 0.81 -5.88 13.92
C PHE A 71 1.31 -5.37 15.28
N THR A 72 0.78 -4.26 15.79
CA THR A 72 1.26 -3.61 17.02
C THR A 72 0.17 -3.45 18.10
N ASN A 73 -0.93 -4.19 17.97
CA ASN A 73 -2.10 -4.09 18.85
C ASN A 73 -2.72 -2.68 18.85
N ASN A 74 -2.80 -2.07 17.67
CA ASN A 74 -3.39 -0.74 17.44
C ASN A 74 -2.69 0.40 18.21
N ASP A 75 -1.36 0.33 18.39
CA ASP A 75 -0.63 1.42 19.00
C ASP A 75 -0.47 2.60 18.03
N GLY A 76 -0.99 3.77 18.38
CA GLY A 76 -0.96 4.95 17.50
C GLY A 76 0.45 5.42 17.11
N VAL A 77 1.50 5.12 17.90
CA VAL A 77 2.87 5.48 17.53
C VAL A 77 3.37 4.65 16.35
N SER A 78 2.89 3.42 16.19
CA SER A 78 3.21 2.60 15.03
C SER A 78 2.65 3.19 13.73
N ALA A 79 1.46 3.79 13.78
CA ALA A 79 0.85 4.46 12.64
C ALA A 79 1.70 5.67 12.21
N LEU A 80 2.10 6.50 13.18
CA LEU A 80 3.02 7.62 12.91
C LEU A 80 4.34 7.14 12.29
N ALA A 81 4.91 6.05 12.82
CA ALA A 81 6.11 5.46 12.26
C ALA A 81 5.92 4.94 10.83
N ALA A 82 4.74 4.40 10.50
CA ALA A 82 4.40 3.95 9.15
C ALA A 82 4.31 5.11 8.16
N VAL A 83 3.69 6.24 8.55
CA VAL A 83 3.66 7.46 7.72
C VAL A 83 5.07 7.95 7.42
N VAL A 84 5.92 8.02 8.45
CA VAL A 84 7.31 8.44 8.30
C VAL A 84 8.10 7.47 7.42
N ALA A 85 7.98 6.17 7.65
CA ALA A 85 8.66 5.14 6.87
C ALA A 85 8.23 5.18 5.40
N TYR A 86 6.92 5.23 5.13
CA TYR A 86 6.40 5.26 3.76
C TYR A 86 6.85 6.53 3.02
N GLY A 87 6.72 7.70 3.64
CA GLY A 87 7.14 8.96 3.03
C GLY A 87 8.63 8.99 2.69
N ILE A 88 9.48 8.55 3.62
CA ILE A 88 10.93 8.48 3.39
C ILE A 88 11.28 7.45 2.31
N MET A 89 10.65 6.27 2.33
CA MET A 89 10.87 5.22 1.33
C MET A 89 10.57 5.74 -0.08
N VAL A 90 9.39 6.32 -0.29
CA VAL A 90 8.97 6.84 -1.60
C VAL A 90 9.90 7.96 -2.09
N LYS A 91 10.27 8.90 -1.21
CA LYS A 91 11.20 9.98 -1.58
C LYS A 91 12.61 9.48 -1.86
N THR A 92 13.06 8.45 -1.16
CA THR A 92 14.34 7.80 -1.44
C THR A 92 14.31 7.14 -2.82
N MET A 93 13.23 6.40 -3.12
CA MET A 93 13.06 5.78 -4.44
C MET A 93 13.00 6.81 -5.58
N ALA A 94 12.33 7.94 -5.36
CA ALA A 94 12.25 9.01 -6.35
C ALA A 94 13.63 9.61 -6.71
N VAL A 95 14.60 9.55 -5.79
CA VAL A 95 15.98 10.02 -6.04
C VAL A 95 16.85 8.92 -6.63
N VAL A 96 16.70 7.67 -6.17
CA VAL A 96 17.60 6.57 -6.53
C VAL A 96 17.17 5.84 -7.81
N ALA A 97 15.88 5.65 -8.06
CA ALA A 97 15.40 4.96 -9.26
C ALA A 97 15.89 5.59 -10.59
N PRO A 98 15.93 6.94 -10.76
CA PRO A 98 16.55 7.57 -11.93
C PRO A 98 18.01 7.18 -12.16
N LEU A 99 18.78 7.05 -11.08
CA LEU A 99 20.18 6.65 -11.14
C LEU A 99 20.33 5.18 -11.54
N VAL A 100 19.43 4.32 -11.06
CA VAL A 100 19.45 2.89 -11.36
C VAL A 100 19.01 2.60 -12.79
N LEU A 101 17.92 3.24 -13.23
CA LEU A 101 17.33 3.02 -14.55
C LEU A 101 18.00 3.82 -15.66
N HIS A 102 18.85 4.79 -15.32
CA HIS A 102 19.47 5.72 -16.28
C HIS A 102 18.44 6.47 -17.12
N LEU A 103 17.29 6.79 -16.50
CA LEU A 103 16.18 7.53 -17.10
C LEU A 103 15.95 8.84 -16.35
N PRO A 104 15.47 9.90 -17.02
CA PRO A 104 15.09 11.13 -16.34
C PRO A 104 13.94 10.88 -15.36
N ALA A 105 13.95 11.60 -14.23
CA ALA A 105 12.96 11.43 -13.17
C ALA A 105 11.52 11.66 -13.66
N GLU A 106 11.33 12.58 -14.62
CA GLU A 106 10.05 12.88 -15.25
C GLU A 106 9.49 11.66 -16.00
N GLU A 107 10.34 10.92 -16.71
CA GLU A 107 9.93 9.72 -17.45
C GLU A 107 9.56 8.58 -16.49
N ILE A 108 10.29 8.42 -15.39
CA ILE A 108 9.98 7.43 -14.35
C ILE A 108 8.65 7.73 -13.68
N ALA A 109 8.38 9.01 -13.39
CA ALA A 109 7.12 9.44 -12.82
C ALA A 109 5.96 9.22 -13.81
N ALA A 110 6.13 9.62 -15.07
CA ALA A 110 5.10 9.48 -16.11
C ALA A 110 4.76 8.01 -16.42
N LYS A 111 5.74 7.11 -16.33
CA LYS A 111 5.56 5.66 -16.58
C LYS A 111 5.30 4.86 -15.30
N HIS A 112 5.13 5.52 -14.15
CA HIS A 112 4.93 4.87 -12.85
C HIS A 112 5.98 3.78 -12.51
N LEU A 113 7.21 3.87 -13.05
CA LEU A 113 8.21 2.79 -12.97
C LEU A 113 8.75 2.54 -11.55
N ALA A 114 8.66 3.55 -10.69
CA ALA A 114 9.03 3.47 -9.28
C ALA A 114 7.80 3.52 -8.34
N ASP A 115 6.59 3.48 -8.89
CA ASP A 115 5.37 3.49 -8.07
C ASP A 115 5.13 2.12 -7.46
N THR A 116 5.27 2.06 -6.14
CA THR A 116 5.10 0.83 -5.38
C THR A 116 3.64 0.50 -5.04
N GLY A 117 2.73 1.44 -5.26
CA GLY A 117 1.31 1.30 -4.96
C GLY A 117 1.04 0.78 -3.54
N VAL A 118 -0.04 0.00 -3.41
CA VAL A 118 -0.47 -0.57 -2.13
C VAL A 118 0.59 -1.50 -1.52
N LEU A 119 1.33 -2.22 -2.37
CA LEU A 119 2.38 -3.13 -1.94
C LEU A 119 3.52 -2.40 -1.22
N GLY A 120 3.97 -1.25 -1.73
CA GLY A 120 4.94 -0.41 -1.02
C GLY A 120 4.42 0.09 0.32
N GLY A 121 3.14 0.45 0.38
CA GLY A 121 2.45 0.74 1.63
C GLY A 121 2.56 -0.40 2.64
N ILE A 122 2.23 -1.62 2.22
CA ILE A 122 2.31 -2.82 3.06
C ILE A 122 3.74 -3.09 3.53
N ILE A 123 4.74 -2.91 2.67
CA ILE A 123 6.15 -3.08 3.02
C ILE A 123 6.56 -2.05 4.09
N ALA A 124 6.27 -0.76 3.87
CA ALA A 124 6.60 0.30 4.81
C ALA A 124 5.90 0.11 6.17
N GLY A 125 4.62 -0.24 6.16
CA GLY A 125 3.85 -0.57 7.36
C GLY A 125 4.40 -1.77 8.12
N SER A 126 4.87 -2.80 7.40
CA SER A 126 5.49 -3.99 7.99
C SER A 126 6.81 -3.66 8.67
N ILE A 127 7.64 -2.80 8.07
CA ILE A 127 8.87 -2.31 8.70
C ILE A 127 8.54 -1.49 9.96
N ALA A 128 7.59 -0.56 9.88
CA ALA A 128 7.19 0.24 11.03
C ALA A 128 6.67 -0.63 12.19
N ALA A 129 5.86 -1.65 11.89
CA ALA A 129 5.43 -2.63 12.89
C ALA A 129 6.59 -3.40 13.52
N TYR A 130 7.53 -3.86 12.69
CA TYR A 130 8.70 -4.60 13.16
C TYR A 130 9.59 -3.72 14.06
N MET A 131 9.88 -2.49 13.64
CA MET A 131 10.61 -1.51 14.42
C MET A 131 9.91 -1.16 15.74
N PHE A 132 8.58 -1.00 15.71
CA PHE A 132 7.80 -0.78 16.93
C PHE A 132 7.97 -1.94 17.90
N ASN A 133 7.68 -3.17 17.47
CA ASN A 133 7.74 -4.36 18.32
C ASN A 133 9.15 -4.61 18.88
N ARG A 134 10.20 -4.18 18.17
CA ARG A 134 11.58 -4.28 18.62
C ARG A 134 12.03 -3.17 19.57
N PHE A 135 11.65 -1.92 19.30
CA PHE A 135 12.28 -0.74 19.92
C PHE A 135 11.36 0.12 20.78
N TYR A 136 10.06 -0.17 20.89
CA TYR A 136 9.12 0.65 21.67
C TYR A 136 9.46 0.82 23.16
N ARG A 137 10.34 -0.03 23.72
CA ARG A 137 10.84 0.03 25.10
C ARG A 137 12.35 0.29 25.19
N ILE A 138 12.96 0.83 24.12
CA ILE A 138 14.40 1.12 24.12
C ILE A 138 14.75 2.12 25.21
N LYS A 139 15.88 1.87 25.90
CA LYS A 139 16.48 2.79 26.86
C LYS A 139 17.69 3.42 26.19
N LEU A 140 17.76 4.75 26.23
CA LEU A 140 18.88 5.52 25.69
C LEU A 140 19.64 6.22 26.84
N PRO A 141 20.90 6.62 26.64
CA PRO A 141 21.64 7.45 27.60
C PRO A 141 20.89 8.75 27.93
N GLU A 142 21.17 9.35 29.09
CA GLU A 142 20.43 10.54 29.59
C GLU A 142 20.36 11.68 28.56
N TYR A 143 21.45 11.95 27.83
CA TYR A 143 21.50 13.01 26.82
C TYR A 143 20.59 12.73 25.60
N LEU A 144 20.17 11.49 25.35
CA LEU A 144 19.18 11.11 24.33
C LEU A 144 17.83 10.67 24.94
N GLY A 145 17.62 10.90 26.24
CA GLY A 145 16.44 10.43 26.97
C GLY A 145 15.11 10.91 26.36
N PHE A 146 15.10 12.06 25.68
CA PHE A 146 13.93 12.57 24.96
C PHE A 146 13.39 11.58 23.91
N PHE A 147 14.28 10.87 23.23
CA PHE A 147 13.94 9.94 22.16
C PHE A 147 13.66 8.52 22.65
N ALA A 148 13.80 8.22 23.95
CA ALA A 148 13.65 6.87 24.47
C ALA A 148 12.21 6.33 24.33
N GLY A 149 12.08 5.00 24.39
CA GLY A 149 10.80 4.30 24.28
C GLY A 149 10.14 4.48 22.90
N LYS A 150 8.82 4.70 22.89
CA LYS A 150 8.02 4.75 21.67
C LYS A 150 8.43 5.88 20.70
N ARG A 151 8.98 6.99 21.21
CA ARG A 151 9.42 8.13 20.41
C ARG A 151 10.58 7.79 19.47
N PHE A 152 11.35 6.75 19.80
CA PHE A 152 12.43 6.26 18.95
C PHE A 152 11.90 5.57 17.69
N VAL A 153 10.68 5.02 17.74
CA VAL A 153 10.15 4.13 16.71
C VAL A 153 10.02 4.84 15.34
N PRO A 154 9.45 6.06 15.23
CA PRO A 154 9.42 6.76 13.95
C PRO A 154 10.81 7.07 13.39
N ILE A 155 11.79 7.36 14.26
CA ILE A 155 13.17 7.69 13.86
C ILE A 155 13.84 6.47 13.22
N ILE A 156 13.85 5.34 13.92
CA ILE A 156 14.49 4.13 13.40
C ILE A 156 13.74 3.54 12.20
N SER A 157 12.42 3.68 12.15
CA SER A 157 11.62 3.28 10.98
C SER A 157 11.96 4.12 9.76
N GLY A 158 12.11 5.44 9.93
CA GLY A 158 12.55 6.34 8.88
C GLY A 158 13.96 6.00 8.37
N MET A 159 14.93 5.78 9.26
CA MET A 159 16.28 5.39 8.88
C MET A 159 16.30 4.05 8.12
N THR A 160 15.53 3.07 8.58
CA THR A 160 15.40 1.77 7.91
C THR A 160 14.73 1.91 6.54
N ALA A 161 13.76 2.82 6.42
CA ALA A 161 13.07 3.10 5.17
C ALA A 161 13.98 3.74 4.10
N ILE A 162 15.01 4.49 4.48
CA ILE A 162 16.04 4.97 3.53
C ILE A 162 16.74 3.76 2.90
N PHE A 163 17.27 2.86 3.73
CA PHE A 163 17.96 1.67 3.24
C PHE A 163 17.05 0.81 2.36
N LEU A 164 15.79 0.61 2.80
CA LEU A 164 14.81 -0.11 2.01
C LEU A 164 14.51 0.59 0.68
N GLY A 165 14.34 1.91 0.67
CA GLY A 165 14.05 2.67 -0.55
C GLY A 165 15.19 2.56 -1.57
N VAL A 166 16.45 2.56 -1.12
CA VAL A 166 17.60 2.26 -1.99
C VAL A 166 17.46 0.86 -2.58
N VAL A 167 17.26 -0.16 -1.74
CA VAL A 167 17.13 -1.56 -2.20
C VAL A 167 15.96 -1.74 -3.17
N LEU A 168 14.79 -1.19 -2.86
CA LEU A 168 13.61 -1.26 -3.71
C LEU A 168 13.81 -0.52 -5.04
N SER A 169 14.67 0.50 -5.11
CA SER A 169 14.96 1.15 -6.39
C SER A 169 15.62 0.21 -7.42
N PHE A 170 16.29 -0.85 -6.96
CA PHE A 170 16.85 -1.88 -7.84
C PHE A 170 15.88 -3.03 -8.09
N ILE A 171 15.12 -3.42 -7.06
CA ILE A 171 14.27 -4.62 -7.10
C ILE A 171 12.89 -4.32 -7.68
N TRP A 172 12.34 -3.14 -7.42
CA TRP A 172 10.97 -2.81 -7.78
C TRP A 172 10.73 -2.70 -9.29
N PRO A 173 11.57 -2.04 -10.10
CA PRO A 173 11.31 -1.91 -11.53
C PRO A 173 11.03 -3.23 -12.27
N PRO A 174 11.83 -4.33 -12.11
CA PRO A 174 11.48 -5.60 -12.75
C PRO A 174 10.23 -6.26 -12.15
N VAL A 175 9.95 -6.07 -10.86
CA VAL A 175 8.72 -6.56 -10.23
C VAL A 175 7.50 -5.82 -10.77
N GLY A 176 7.57 -4.50 -10.88
CA GLY A 176 6.52 -3.65 -11.45
C GLY A 176 6.24 -4.01 -12.91
N ALA A 177 7.28 -4.24 -13.71
CA ALA A 177 7.13 -4.71 -15.10
C ALA A 177 6.40 -6.06 -15.17
N ALA A 178 6.78 -7.04 -14.33
CA ALA A 178 6.11 -8.34 -14.29
C ALA A 178 4.64 -8.23 -13.85
N ILE A 179 4.34 -7.36 -12.87
CA ILE A 179 2.96 -7.06 -12.46
C ILE A 179 2.18 -6.43 -13.62
N GLN A 180 2.77 -5.51 -14.36
CA GLN A 180 2.11 -4.84 -15.49
C GLN A 180 1.82 -5.82 -16.64
N GLU A 181 2.78 -6.68 -16.99
CA GLU A 181 2.57 -7.74 -17.99
C GLU A 181 1.45 -8.69 -17.57
N PHE A 182 1.44 -9.14 -16.31
CA PHE A 182 0.38 -9.97 -15.78
C PHE A 182 -0.98 -9.27 -15.79
N SER A 183 -1.01 -7.99 -15.41
CA SER A 183 -2.20 -7.13 -15.43
C SER A 183 -2.78 -7.02 -16.84
N GLN A 184 -1.94 -6.75 -17.84
CA GLN A 184 -2.36 -6.68 -19.26
C GLN A 184 -2.86 -8.03 -19.79
N TRP A 185 -2.18 -9.13 -19.45
CA TRP A 185 -2.63 -10.47 -19.81
C TRP A 185 -4.01 -10.78 -19.23
N ALA A 186 -4.21 -10.49 -17.93
CA ALA A 186 -5.46 -10.74 -17.23
C ALA A 186 -6.61 -9.86 -17.75
N ALA A 187 -6.33 -8.59 -18.04
CA ALA A 187 -7.35 -7.63 -18.45
C ALA A 187 -7.76 -7.77 -19.92
N TYR A 188 -6.83 -8.10 -20.82
CA TYR A 188 -7.08 -7.99 -22.27
C TYR A 188 -6.90 -9.28 -23.05
N GLN A 189 -6.02 -10.19 -22.62
CA GLN A 189 -5.71 -11.38 -23.42
C GLN A 189 -6.63 -12.55 -23.06
N ASN A 190 -6.81 -12.83 -21.77
CA ASN A 190 -7.70 -13.92 -21.34
C ASN A 190 -8.47 -13.62 -20.05
N PRO A 191 -9.44 -12.69 -20.10
CA PRO A 191 -10.22 -12.30 -18.93
C PRO A 191 -10.97 -13.47 -18.30
N VAL A 192 -11.55 -14.35 -19.11
CA VAL A 192 -12.36 -15.49 -18.62
C VAL A 192 -11.51 -16.44 -17.77
N VAL A 193 -10.30 -16.78 -18.23
CA VAL A 193 -9.39 -17.64 -17.46
C VAL A 193 -8.85 -16.91 -16.23
N ALA A 194 -8.46 -15.64 -16.36
CA ALA A 194 -7.92 -14.86 -15.25
C ALA A 194 -8.94 -14.71 -14.11
N PHE A 195 -10.17 -14.31 -14.42
CA PHE A 195 -11.25 -14.21 -13.43
C PHE A 195 -11.71 -15.59 -12.93
N GLY A 196 -11.63 -16.63 -13.76
CA GLY A 196 -11.89 -18.01 -13.36
C GLY A 196 -10.90 -18.51 -12.29
N ILE A 197 -9.60 -18.32 -12.51
CA ILE A 197 -8.55 -18.65 -11.53
C ILE A 197 -8.72 -17.82 -10.27
N TYR A 198 -8.93 -16.50 -10.41
CA TYR A 198 -9.19 -15.61 -9.28
C TYR A 198 -10.34 -16.13 -8.41
N GLY A 199 -11.48 -16.46 -9.01
CA GLY A 199 -12.66 -16.91 -8.27
C GLY A 199 -12.46 -18.27 -7.60
N VAL A 200 -11.78 -19.22 -8.26
CA VAL A 200 -11.49 -20.54 -7.68
C VAL A 200 -10.57 -20.40 -6.46
N VAL A 201 -9.51 -19.59 -6.57
CA VAL A 201 -8.56 -19.37 -5.48
C VAL A 201 -9.23 -18.60 -4.33
N GLU A 202 -9.95 -17.53 -4.64
CA GLU A 202 -10.69 -16.75 -3.64
C GLU A 202 -11.63 -17.66 -2.83
N ARG A 203 -12.48 -18.43 -3.51
CA ARG A 203 -13.45 -19.33 -2.86
C ARG A 203 -12.79 -20.43 -2.05
N SER A 204 -11.63 -20.91 -2.47
CA SER A 204 -10.83 -21.88 -1.70
C SER A 204 -10.22 -21.28 -0.43
N LEU A 205 -9.93 -19.97 -0.42
CA LEU A 205 -9.32 -19.26 0.71
C LEU A 205 -10.33 -18.68 1.70
N VAL A 206 -11.62 -18.60 1.33
CA VAL A 206 -12.70 -18.12 2.20
C VAL A 206 -12.80 -18.90 3.53
N PRO A 207 -12.81 -20.24 3.57
CA PRO A 207 -12.90 -21.00 4.82
C PRO A 207 -11.76 -20.72 5.81
N PHE A 208 -10.63 -20.24 5.30
CA PHE A 208 -9.44 -19.93 6.09
C PHE A 208 -9.33 -18.44 6.45
N GLY A 209 -10.24 -17.59 5.97
CA GLY A 209 -10.18 -16.13 6.15
C GLY A 209 -9.00 -15.46 5.42
N LEU A 210 -8.31 -16.19 4.53
CA LEU A 210 -7.12 -15.73 3.82
C LEU A 210 -7.45 -15.03 2.50
N HIS A 211 -8.71 -15.08 2.06
CA HIS A 211 -9.17 -14.47 0.81
C HIS A 211 -8.88 -12.96 0.75
N HIS A 212 -8.87 -12.24 1.88
CA HIS A 212 -8.47 -10.83 1.90
C HIS A 212 -7.02 -10.60 1.46
N ILE A 213 -6.11 -11.53 1.74
CA ILE A 213 -4.71 -11.44 1.32
C ILE A 213 -4.60 -11.64 -0.20
N TRP A 214 -5.44 -12.52 -0.75
CA TRP A 214 -5.53 -12.78 -2.19
C TRP A 214 -6.15 -11.61 -2.96
N ASN A 215 -7.19 -11.00 -2.40
CA ASN A 215 -7.97 -9.98 -3.07
C ASN A 215 -7.22 -8.65 -3.22
N VAL A 216 -6.44 -8.26 -2.21
CA VAL A 216 -5.73 -6.97 -2.20
C VAL A 216 -4.81 -6.77 -3.43
N PRO A 217 -3.85 -7.65 -3.74
CA PRO A 217 -2.99 -7.43 -4.91
C PRO A 217 -3.78 -7.50 -6.23
N PHE A 218 -4.79 -8.36 -6.33
CA PHE A 218 -5.59 -8.49 -7.55
C PHE A 218 -6.49 -7.27 -7.78
N GLN A 219 -7.16 -6.77 -6.75
CA GLN A 219 -8.12 -5.66 -6.87
C GLN A 219 -7.44 -4.28 -6.92
N MET A 220 -6.29 -4.13 -6.27
CA MET A 220 -5.62 -2.82 -6.15
C MET A 220 -4.54 -2.59 -7.21
N GLN A 221 -4.08 -3.65 -7.89
CA GLN A 221 -2.94 -3.59 -8.80
C GLN A 221 -3.26 -4.01 -10.23
N ILE A 222 -4.42 -4.62 -10.48
CA ILE A 222 -4.84 -5.01 -11.85
C ILE A 222 -5.63 -3.88 -12.49
N GLY A 223 -5.23 -3.55 -13.72
CA GLY A 223 -5.84 -2.54 -14.56
C GLY A 223 -5.38 -1.14 -14.19
N GLU A 224 -4.37 -0.64 -14.90
CA GLU A 224 -4.24 0.81 -15.09
C GLU A 224 -5.22 1.21 -16.19
N PHE A 225 -6.22 2.00 -15.84
CA PHE A 225 -7.18 2.55 -16.79
C PHE A 225 -6.88 4.03 -16.96
N THR A 226 -6.26 4.40 -18.08
CA THR A 226 -6.22 5.79 -18.52
C THR A 226 -7.63 6.24 -18.86
N ASN A 227 -8.10 7.32 -18.25
CA ASN A 227 -9.35 7.92 -18.66
C ASN A 227 -9.10 8.77 -19.93
N ALA A 228 -10.14 9.38 -20.51
CA ALA A 228 -9.99 10.19 -21.72
C ALA A 228 -9.09 11.44 -21.53
N ALA A 229 -8.68 11.76 -20.30
CA ALA A 229 -7.79 12.86 -19.96
C ALA A 229 -6.31 12.43 -19.78
N GLY A 230 -5.99 11.14 -19.94
CA GLY A 230 -4.66 10.57 -19.68
C GLY A 230 -4.58 9.95 -18.30
#